data_AF-A0A6I1KEC2-F1
#
_entry.id   AF-A0A6I1KEC2-F1
#
_cell.length_a   1.000
_cell.length_b   1.000
_cell.length_c   1.000
_cell.angle_alpha   90.00
_cell.angle_beta   90.00
_cell.angle_gamma   90.00
#
_symmetry.space_group_name_H-M   'P 1'
#
loop_
_entity.id
_entity.type
_entity.pdbx_description
1 polymer ?
#
loop_
_entity_poly.entity_id
_entity_poly.type
_entity_poly.pdbx_seq_one_letter_code
_entity_poly.pdbx_strand_id
1 'polypeptide(L)'
;MTDSENDELRRPLGLTLLTGLYLFLFLVSASTFGNPFPFMGHIYLGTPAKALVFADSLVCLYLFLGIMKRQLFTWYFLLGYNMFEICNTVLNLSFISMGDLERVIGEKVQKDALWINNIASALAILLLTQYVYRHKNYFTNRRKYLF
;
A
#
# COMPACT_ATOMS: atom_id res chain seq x y z
N MET A 1 20.94 33.10 -12.80
CA MET A 1 20.46 31.94 -12.02
C MET A 1 19.11 32.33 -11.46
N THR A 2 18.05 31.98 -12.17
CA THR A 2 16.67 32.36 -11.87
C THR A 2 16.09 31.38 -10.86
N ASP A 3 15.30 31.88 -9.89
CA ASP A 3 14.64 31.12 -8.82
C ASP A 3 13.88 29.87 -9.31
N SER A 4 13.50 29.83 -10.60
CA SER A 4 12.87 28.71 -11.28
C SER A 4 13.71 27.42 -11.35
N GLU A 5 15.04 27.50 -11.35
CA GLU A 5 15.91 26.30 -11.33
C GLU A 5 16.03 25.69 -9.92
N ASN A 6 15.87 26.50 -8.86
CA ASN A 6 15.89 26.02 -7.48
C ASN A 6 14.60 25.27 -7.12
N ASP A 7 13.46 25.62 -7.72
CA ASP A 7 12.18 24.94 -7.48
C ASP A 7 12.10 23.56 -8.15
N GLU A 8 12.80 23.30 -9.26
CA GLU A 8 12.85 21.96 -9.86
C GLU A 8 13.59 20.94 -8.98
N LEU A 9 14.55 21.42 -8.17
CA LEU A 9 15.34 20.59 -7.25
C LEU A 9 14.57 20.20 -5.99
N ARG A 10 13.60 21.01 -5.55
CA ARG A 10 12.87 20.77 -4.32
C ARG A 10 11.80 19.71 -4.55
N ARG A 11 11.89 18.56 -3.87
CA ARG A 11 10.81 17.56 -3.91
C ARG A 11 9.53 18.20 -3.37
N PRO A 12 8.41 18.13 -4.11
CA PRO A 12 7.14 18.63 -3.61
C PRO A 12 6.77 17.86 -2.34
N LEU A 13 6.30 18.59 -1.32
CA LEU A 13 6.04 18.04 0.02
C LEU A 13 5.15 16.80 -0.03
N GLY A 14 4.14 16.79 -0.90
CA GLY A 14 3.27 15.62 -1.06
C GLY A 14 3.97 14.37 -1.59
N LEU A 15 5.02 14.48 -2.40
CA LEU A 15 5.82 13.33 -2.83
C LEU A 15 6.72 12.83 -1.71
N THR A 16 7.20 13.72 -0.82
CA THR A 16 7.92 13.34 0.40
C THR A 16 7.00 12.60 1.37
N LEU A 17 5.77 13.08 1.58
CA LEU A 17 4.76 12.39 2.39
C LEU A 17 4.41 11.02 1.80
N LEU A 18 4.22 10.94 0.48
CA LEU A 18 3.97 9.67 -0.22
C LEU A 18 5.13 8.69 -0.01
N THR A 19 6.37 9.17 -0.12
CA THR A 19 7.57 8.38 0.14
C THR A 19 7.56 7.84 1.58
N GLY A 20 7.30 8.70 2.57
CA GLY A 20 7.21 8.30 3.97
C GLY A 20 6.09 7.30 4.24
N LEU A 21 4.93 7.47 3.60
CA LEU A 21 3.79 6.58 3.72
C LEU A 21 4.12 5.16 3.21
N TYR A 22 4.72 5.02 2.02
CA TYR A 22 5.08 3.68 1.51
C TYR A 22 6.24 3.04 2.28
N LEU A 23 7.15 3.83 2.85
CA LEU A 23 8.14 3.32 3.80
C LEU A 23 7.45 2.80 5.07
N PHE A 24 6.47 3.54 5.59
CA PHE A 24 5.69 3.11 6.75
C PHE A 24 4.90 1.83 6.45
N LEU A 25 4.22 1.75 5.31
CA LEU A 25 3.51 0.54 4.87
C LEU A 25 4.45 -0.67 4.74
N PHE A 26 5.65 -0.47 4.17
CA PHE A 26 6.67 -1.50 4.14
C PHE A 26 7.04 -2.00 5.55
N LEU A 27 7.29 -1.09 6.49
CA LEU A 27 7.65 -1.46 7.87
C LEU A 27 6.51 -2.20 8.58
N VAL A 28 5.26 -1.75 8.39
CA VAL A 28 4.08 -2.44 8.91
C VAL A 28 3.99 -3.85 8.33
N SER A 29 4.04 -3.99 7.01
CA SER A 29 4.01 -5.30 6.32
C SER A 29 5.11 -6.22 6.85
N ALA A 30 6.36 -5.74 6.88
CA ALA A 30 7.50 -6.50 7.40
C ALA A 30 7.33 -6.90 8.88
N SER A 31 6.75 -6.04 9.71
CA SER A 31 6.49 -6.33 11.13
C SER A 31 5.41 -7.40 11.34
N THR A 32 4.53 -7.61 10.35
CA THR A 32 3.50 -8.66 10.37
C THR A 32 4.01 -10.02 9.90
N PHE A 33 5.31 -10.15 9.60
CA PHE A 33 5.88 -11.40 9.15
C PHE A 33 5.69 -12.53 10.17
N GLY A 34 5.06 -13.61 9.71
CA GLY A 34 4.73 -14.76 10.57
C GLY A 34 3.33 -14.72 11.17
N ASN A 35 2.60 -13.60 11.03
CA ASN A 35 1.19 -13.52 11.39
C ASN A 35 0.28 -14.08 10.28
N PRO A 36 -0.98 -14.44 10.62
CA PRO A 36 -2.01 -14.74 9.62
C PRO A 36 -2.17 -13.59 8.63
N PHE A 37 -2.30 -13.93 7.35
CA PHE A 37 -2.42 -12.93 6.29
C PHE A 37 -3.73 -13.10 5.51
N PRO A 38 -4.64 -12.10 5.53
CA PRO A 38 -5.89 -12.16 4.80
C PRO A 38 -5.68 -11.77 3.32
N PHE A 39 -6.02 -12.69 2.42
CA PHE A 39 -5.82 -12.50 0.99
C PHE A 39 -6.95 -13.16 0.21
N MET A 40 -7.57 -12.39 -0.70
CA MET A 40 -8.61 -12.85 -1.61
C MET A 40 -9.76 -13.60 -0.91
N GLY A 41 -10.19 -13.13 0.26
CA GLY A 41 -11.28 -13.74 1.01
C GLY A 41 -10.90 -14.93 1.90
N HIS A 42 -9.61 -15.26 2.00
CA HIS A 42 -9.10 -16.37 2.81
C HIS A 42 -8.01 -15.90 3.78
N ILE A 43 -7.97 -16.51 4.97
CA ILE A 43 -6.89 -16.28 5.93
C ILE A 43 -5.83 -17.36 5.73
N TYR A 44 -4.66 -16.97 5.26
CA TYR A 44 -3.52 -17.88 5.11
C TYR A 44 -2.71 -17.94 6.41
N LEU A 45 -2.23 -19.14 6.74
CA LEU A 45 -1.44 -19.43 7.94
C LEU A 45 -0.09 -20.08 7.57
N GLY A 46 0.93 -19.90 8.40
CA GLY A 46 2.22 -20.57 8.23
C GLY A 46 2.99 -20.10 6.99
N THR A 47 3.53 -21.06 6.22
CA THR A 47 4.37 -20.78 5.03
C THR A 47 3.71 -19.91 3.96
N PRO A 48 2.46 -20.17 3.49
CA PRO A 48 1.83 -19.31 2.49
C PRO A 48 1.61 -17.88 3.00
N ALA A 49 1.27 -17.70 4.28
CA ALA A 49 1.13 -16.36 4.87
C ALA A 49 2.46 -15.59 4.85
N LYS A 50 3.56 -16.25 5.24
CA LYS A 50 4.92 -15.68 5.19
C LYS A 50 5.32 -15.29 3.76
N ALA A 51 5.01 -16.12 2.77
CA ALA A 51 5.31 -15.82 1.37
C ALA A 51 4.53 -14.60 0.86
N LEU A 52 3.25 -14.48 1.23
CA LEU A 52 2.42 -13.32 0.88
C LEU A 52 2.92 -12.03 1.53
N VAL A 53 3.21 -12.05 2.84
CA VAL A 53 3.79 -10.88 3.55
C VAL A 53 5.13 -10.48 2.94
N PHE A 54 5.97 -11.45 2.59
CA PHE A 54 7.25 -11.16 1.94
C PHE A 54 7.07 -10.51 0.57
N ALA A 55 6.17 -11.04 -0.26
CA ALA A 55 5.86 -10.46 -1.57
C ALA A 55 5.31 -9.02 -1.43
N ASP A 56 4.39 -8.81 -0.50
CA ASP A 56 3.81 -7.51 -0.20
C ASP A 56 4.87 -6.49 0.27
N SER A 57 5.74 -6.91 1.18
CA SER A 57 6.88 -6.11 1.63
C SER A 57 7.82 -5.73 0.48
N LEU A 58 8.10 -6.65 -0.44
CA LEU A 58 8.92 -6.35 -1.63
C LEU A 58 8.24 -5.33 -2.55
N VAL A 59 6.92 -5.43 -2.74
CA VAL A 59 6.15 -4.45 -3.53
C VAL A 59 6.20 -3.08 -2.86
N CYS A 60 5.95 -2.99 -1.56
CA CYS A 60 6.03 -1.72 -0.81
C CYS A 60 7.43 -1.10 -0.90
N LEU A 61 8.49 -1.91 -0.77
CA LEU A 61 9.88 -1.45 -0.91
C LEU A 61 10.15 -0.94 -2.34
N TYR A 62 9.68 -1.65 -3.36
CA TYR A 62 9.79 -1.21 -4.75
C TYR A 62 9.09 0.13 -4.98
N LEU A 63 7.86 0.27 -4.48
CA LEU A 63 7.08 1.50 -4.58
C LEU A 63 7.79 2.67 -3.88
N PHE A 64 8.31 2.46 -2.67
CA PHE A 64 9.11 3.45 -1.94
C PHE A 64 10.33 3.92 -2.76
N LEU A 65 11.16 2.98 -3.23
CA LEU A 65 12.36 3.31 -4.01
C LEU A 65 11.99 3.98 -5.35
N GLY A 66 10.91 3.54 -5.97
CA GLY A 66 10.39 4.08 -7.22
C GLY A 66 9.86 5.51 -7.09
N ILE A 67 9.17 5.83 -5.99
CA ILE A 67 8.73 7.19 -5.66
C ILE A 67 9.96 8.08 -5.43
N MET A 68 10.95 7.60 -4.68
CA MET A 68 12.20 8.35 -4.49
C MET A 68 12.86 8.67 -5.84
N LYS A 69 12.90 7.72 -6.76
CA LYS A 69 13.47 7.94 -8.09
C LYS A 69 12.51 8.65 -9.06
N ARG A 70 11.30 9.02 -8.63
CA ARG A 70 10.24 9.66 -9.43
C ARG A 70 9.95 8.91 -10.74
N GLN A 71 9.90 7.59 -10.70
CA GLN A 71 9.78 6.77 -11.91
C GLN A 71 8.35 6.70 -12.44
N LEU A 72 8.18 6.90 -13.75
CA LEU A 72 6.86 6.79 -14.37
C LEU A 72 6.23 5.40 -14.23
N PHE A 73 7.03 4.33 -14.26
CA PHE A 73 6.50 2.99 -14.06
C PHE A 73 5.96 2.77 -12.64
N THR A 74 6.60 3.37 -11.63
CA THR A 74 6.10 3.36 -10.27
C THR A 74 4.75 4.03 -10.16
N TRP A 75 4.46 5.08 -10.95
CA TRP A 75 3.13 5.67 -10.97
C TRP A 75 2.04 4.66 -11.37
N TYR A 76 2.26 3.88 -12.42
CA TYR A 76 1.32 2.81 -12.81
C TYR A 76 1.21 1.74 -11.72
N PHE A 77 2.33 1.35 -11.13
CA PHE A 77 2.38 0.37 -10.05
C PHE A 77 1.65 0.84 -8.80
N LEU A 78 1.75 2.13 -8.43
CA LEU A 78 1.02 2.72 -7.30
C LEU A 78 -0.49 2.63 -7.52
N LEU A 79 -0.97 2.96 -8.72
CA LEU A 79 -2.39 2.86 -9.05
C LEU A 79 -2.87 1.41 -9.02
N GLY A 80 -2.12 0.50 -9.65
CA GLY A 80 -2.45 -0.91 -9.67
C GLY A 80 -2.45 -1.55 -8.28
N TYR A 81 -1.41 -1.30 -7.50
CA TYR A 81 -1.28 -1.81 -6.13
C TYR A 81 -2.39 -1.26 -5.22
N ASN A 82 -2.68 0.04 -5.27
CA ASN A 82 -3.75 0.60 -4.44
C ASN A 82 -5.13 0.06 -4.84
N MET A 83 -5.38 -0.15 -6.14
CA MET A 83 -6.61 -0.80 -6.58
C MET A 83 -6.69 -2.25 -6.14
N PHE A 84 -5.58 -2.97 -6.21
CA PHE A 84 -5.47 -4.33 -5.70
C PHE A 84 -5.81 -4.38 -4.20
N GLU A 85 -5.24 -3.49 -3.39
CA GLU A 85 -5.51 -3.40 -1.94
C GLU A 85 -6.99 -3.13 -1.64
N ILE A 86 -7.63 -2.23 -2.39
CA ILE A 86 -9.06 -1.95 -2.25
C ILE A 86 -9.88 -3.19 -2.60
N CYS A 87 -9.60 -3.86 -3.72
CA CYS A 87 -10.28 -5.09 -4.10
C CYS A 87 -10.07 -6.19 -3.06
N ASN A 88 -8.84 -6.38 -2.58
CA ASN A 88 -8.52 -7.36 -1.55
C ASN A 88 -9.28 -7.07 -0.25
N THR A 89 -9.35 -5.80 0.17
CA THR A 89 -10.12 -5.39 1.36
C THR A 89 -11.61 -5.70 1.19
N VAL A 90 -12.20 -5.40 0.04
CA VAL A 90 -13.62 -5.68 -0.25
C VAL A 90 -13.89 -7.18 -0.25
N LEU A 91 -13.02 -7.98 -0.90
CA LEU A 91 -13.16 -9.43 -0.91
C LEU A 91 -12.99 -10.03 0.48
N ASN A 92 -11.99 -9.58 1.24
CA ASN A 92 -11.76 -10.02 2.62
C ASN A 92 -12.98 -9.72 3.51
N LEU A 93 -13.55 -8.52 3.44
CA LEU A 93 -14.77 -8.17 4.17
C LEU A 93 -15.99 -9.01 3.75
N SER A 94 -16.08 -9.38 2.47
CA SER A 94 -17.24 -10.09 1.94
C SER A 94 -17.19 -11.60 2.21
N PHE A 95 -16.01 -12.20 2.21
CA PHE A 95 -15.82 -13.65 2.24
C PHE A 95 -15.25 -14.19 3.56
N ILE A 96 -14.48 -13.40 4.32
CA ILE A 96 -13.96 -13.84 5.62
C ILE A 96 -15.07 -13.74 6.65
N SER A 97 -15.50 -14.90 7.18
CA SER A 97 -16.48 -14.93 8.26
C SER A 97 -15.86 -14.42 9.57
N MET A 98 -16.65 -13.74 10.39
CA MET A 98 -16.17 -13.33 11.72
C MET A 98 -15.75 -14.51 12.58
N GLY A 99 -16.43 -15.65 12.46
CA GLY A 99 -16.07 -16.86 13.20
C GLY A 99 -14.67 -17.37 12.85
N ASP A 100 -14.26 -17.25 11.58
CA ASP A 100 -12.90 -17.64 11.17
C ASP A 100 -11.86 -16.62 11.64
N LEU A 101 -12.21 -15.33 11.61
CA LEU A 101 -11.34 -14.27 12.11
C LEU A 101 -11.11 -14.38 13.63
N GLU A 102 -12.16 -14.59 14.42
CA GLU A 102 -12.08 -14.80 15.88
C GLU A 102 -11.30 -16.06 16.24
N ARG A 103 -11.46 -17.15 15.47
CA ARG A 103 -10.68 -18.39 15.67
C ARG A 103 -9.19 -18.19 15.45
N VAL A 104 -8.82 -17.36 14.48
CA VAL A 104 -7.43 -17.11 14.12
C VAL A 104 -6.77 -16.08 15.07
N ILE A 105 -7.50 -15.02 15.43
CA ILE A 105 -7.01 -13.97 16.34
C ILE A 105 -7.04 -14.45 17.80
N GLY A 106 -7.92 -15.39 18.15
CA GLY A 106 -8.09 -15.91 19.50
C GLY A 106 -8.88 -14.98 20.43
N GLU A 107 -9.44 -13.89 19.90
CA GLU A 107 -10.21 -12.90 20.64
C GLU A 107 -11.53 -12.58 19.94
N LYS A 108 -12.51 -12.09 20.70
CA LYS A 108 -13.77 -11.60 20.14
C LYS A 108 -13.52 -10.34 19.33
N VAL A 109 -14.00 -10.33 18.08
CA VAL A 109 -13.84 -9.18 17.19
C VAL A 109 -15.13 -8.39 17.16
N GLN A 110 -15.06 -7.10 17.48
CA GLN A 110 -16.21 -6.22 17.39
C GLN A 110 -16.51 -5.92 15.92
N LYS A 111 -17.63 -6.46 15.41
CA LYS A 111 -18.07 -6.35 14.01
C LYS A 111 -18.02 -4.92 13.49
N ASP A 112 -18.66 -4.00 14.21
CA ASP A 112 -18.82 -2.62 13.74
C ASP A 112 -17.47 -1.91 13.64
N ALA A 113 -16.57 -2.13 14.60
CA ALA A 113 -15.22 -1.60 14.56
C ALA A 113 -14.40 -2.15 13.39
N LEU A 114 -14.52 -3.46 13.10
CA LEU A 114 -13.86 -4.08 11.95
C LEU A 114 -14.34 -3.46 10.63
N TRP A 115 -15.66 -3.30 10.45
CA TRP A 115 -16.23 -2.69 9.25
C TRP A 115 -15.80 -1.24 9.09
N ILE A 116 -15.89 -0.44 10.16
CA ILE A 116 -15.49 0.98 10.14
C ILE A 116 -14.01 1.11 9.77
N ASN A 117 -13.12 0.33 10.39
CA ASN A 117 -11.69 0.40 10.12
C ASN A 117 -11.35 0.02 8.68
N ASN A 118 -11.97 -1.03 8.13
CA ASN A 118 -11.71 -1.44 6.75
C ASN A 118 -12.29 -0.43 5.74
N ILE A 119 -13.48 0.14 5.99
CA ILE A 119 -14.05 1.20 5.15
C ILE A 119 -13.14 2.44 5.18
N ALA A 120 -12.70 2.86 6.37
CA ALA A 120 -11.79 4.00 6.53
C ALA A 120 -10.46 3.76 5.79
N SER A 121 -9.90 2.55 5.89
CA SER A 121 -8.69 2.15 5.15
C SER A 121 -8.90 2.21 3.64
N ALA A 122 -9.97 1.59 3.13
CA ALA A 122 -10.29 1.60 1.70
C ALA A 122 -10.49 3.02 1.16
N LEU A 123 -11.17 3.90 1.93
CA LEU A 123 -11.33 5.31 1.58
C LEU A 123 -10.00 6.06 1.57
N ALA A 124 -9.13 5.83 2.56
CA ALA A 124 -7.80 6.43 2.62
C ALA A 124 -6.96 6.03 1.40
N ILE A 125 -6.98 4.75 1.02
CA ILE A 125 -6.28 4.23 -0.17
C ILE A 125 -6.89 4.81 -1.45
N LEU A 126 -8.21 5.00 -1.51
CA LEU A 126 -8.88 5.61 -2.67
C LEU A 126 -8.47 7.08 -2.83
N LEU A 127 -8.48 7.85 -1.75
CA LEU A 127 -8.00 9.24 -1.74
C LEU A 127 -6.53 9.33 -2.13
N LEU A 128 -5.70 8.41 -1.63
CA LEU A 128 -4.29 8.29 -2.01
C LEU A 128 -4.15 8.02 -3.51
N THR A 129 -4.95 7.10 -4.05
CA THR A 129 -4.97 6.75 -5.48
C THR A 129 -5.35 7.95 -6.33
N GLN A 130 -6.39 8.70 -5.92
CA GLN A 130 -6.80 9.92 -6.60
C GLN A 130 -5.71 11.00 -6.54
N TYR A 131 -5.05 11.15 -5.39
CA TYR A 131 -3.93 12.07 -5.22
C TYR A 131 -2.77 11.72 -6.17
N VAL A 132 -2.35 10.45 -6.17
CA VAL A 132 -1.27 9.94 -7.05
C VAL A 132 -1.66 10.13 -8.52
N TYR A 133 -2.90 9.82 -8.90
CA TYR A 133 -3.41 9.97 -10.26
C TYR A 133 -3.32 11.43 -10.74
N ARG A 134 -3.80 12.38 -9.93
CA ARG A 134 -3.77 13.82 -10.27
C ARG A 134 -2.36 14.38 -10.39
N HIS A 135 -1.40 13.81 -9.66
CA HIS A 135 -0.02 14.28 -9.62
C HIS A 135 0.94 13.43 -10.47
N LYS A 136 0.45 12.88 -11.59
CA LYS A 136 1.27 12.17 -12.58
C LYS A 136 2.54 12.93 -12.97
N ASN A 137 2.45 14.26 -13.09
CA ASN A 137 3.56 15.12 -13.52
C ASN A 137 4.78 15.09 -12.58
N TYR A 138 4.62 14.61 -11.33
CA TYR A 138 5.76 14.41 -10.43
C TYR A 138 6.64 13.22 -10.79
N PHE A 139 6.12 12.28 -11.60
CA PHE A 139 6.85 11.12 -12.09
C PHE A 139 7.37 11.39 -13.49
N THR A 140 8.68 11.27 -13.69
CA THR A 140 9.35 11.60 -14.95
C THR A 140 9.95 10.35 -15.58
N ASN A 141 10.09 10.34 -16.90
CA ASN A 141 10.66 9.23 -17.65
C ASN A 141 12.19 9.33 -17.81
N ARG A 142 12.85 10.24 -17.07
CA ARG A 142 14.31 10.47 -17.22
C ARG A 142 15.15 9.23 -16.87
N ARG A 143 14.60 8.29 -16.09
CA ARG A 143 15.16 6.94 -15.92
C ARG A 143 14.02 5.92 -16.00
N LYS A 144 13.98 5.12 -17.08
CA LYS A 144 12.95 4.08 -17.31
C LYS A 144 13.02 2.93 -16.29
N TYR A 145 14.17 2.71 -15.64
CA TYR A 145 14.43 1.55 -14.78
C TYR A 145 15.07 1.95 -13.44
N LEU A 146 14.82 1.13 -12.42
CA LEU A 146 15.36 1.26 -11.06
C LEU A 146 16.84 0.89 -10.99
N PHE A 147 17.33 0.23 -12.05
CA PHE A 147 18.71 -0.09 -12.34
C PHE A 147 19.05 0.40 -13.75
#